data_AF-A0A366HD70-F1
#
_entry.id   AF-A0A366HD70-F1
#
_cell.length_a   1.000
_cell.length_b   1.000
_cell.length_c   1.000
_cell.angle_alpha   90.00
_cell.angle_beta   90.00
_cell.angle_gamma   90.00
#
_symmetry.space_group_name_H-M   'P 1'
#
loop_
_entity.id
_entity.type
_entity.pdbx_description
1 polymer ?
#
loop_
_entity_poly.entity_id
_entity_poly.type
_entity_poly.pdbx_seq_one_letter_code
_entity_poly.pdbx_strand_id
1 'polypeptide(L)'
;MIMKYAYATTLLLLAATCGVQAAKDDEKLPAIPGDGKGRYGVYTFADAKAEATKRKKPIAMIVQNDRTEEAAEKNAILKAYWGIEKDATMVMVTSRLMVEAKSRFTPESLEALSSAEAGKALPRLVVMNSDATVPLGVMSAEQIMAADEKAFKEFGKKMEDANKNPSGSKITLTPTGAKPAAPATPAATAPGAAPAGPVAIKDPKAESWTNAEGRAVQMTLVSVNGTEATFKLADGRSLPLDVSKLSDASKKRVEELVAASK
;
A
#
# COMPACT_ATOMS: atom_id res chain seq x y z
N MET A 1 -26.69 62.96 -24.66
CA MET A 1 -25.47 62.13 -24.57
C MET A 1 -24.83 62.39 -23.21
N ILE A 2 -24.27 61.35 -22.56
CA ILE A 2 -23.68 61.28 -21.21
C ILE A 2 -24.59 60.56 -20.19
N MET A 3 -24.35 59.25 -20.15
CA MET A 3 -24.91 58.23 -19.27
C MET A 3 -23.99 58.15 -18.04
N LYS A 4 -24.51 58.46 -16.84
CA LYS A 4 -23.77 58.32 -15.57
C LYS A 4 -24.14 56.99 -14.93
N TYR A 5 -23.27 55.99 -15.09
CA TYR A 5 -23.30 54.74 -14.33
C TYR A 5 -22.71 54.97 -12.94
N ALA A 6 -23.49 54.67 -11.91
CA ALA A 6 -22.99 54.55 -10.54
C ALA A 6 -22.29 53.20 -10.39
N TYR A 7 -21.00 53.23 -10.04
CA TYR A 7 -20.21 52.08 -9.65
C TYR A 7 -20.63 51.62 -8.26
N ALA A 8 -21.23 50.42 -8.17
CA ALA A 8 -21.36 49.68 -6.92
C ALA A 8 -20.13 48.76 -6.79
N THR A 9 -19.14 49.20 -6.01
CA THR A 9 -17.99 48.39 -5.63
C THR A 9 -18.40 47.43 -4.51
N THR A 10 -18.96 46.27 -4.89
CA THR A 10 -19.18 45.18 -3.94
C THR A 10 -17.87 44.40 -3.78
N LEU A 11 -17.23 44.61 -2.63
CA LEU A 11 -16.08 43.85 -2.17
C LEU A 11 -16.53 42.41 -1.86
N LEU A 12 -16.24 41.46 -2.76
CA LEU A 12 -16.47 40.04 -2.52
C LEU A 12 -15.30 39.50 -1.69
N LEU A 13 -15.45 39.46 -0.37
CA LEU A 13 -14.60 38.64 0.48
C LEU A 13 -14.88 37.16 0.14
N LEU A 14 -13.98 36.54 -0.62
CA LEU A 14 -13.93 35.09 -0.77
C LEU A 14 -13.38 34.49 0.53
N ALA A 15 -14.23 34.34 1.54
CA ALA A 15 -13.95 33.45 2.64
C ALA A 15 -14.01 32.02 2.10
N ALA A 16 -12.83 31.41 1.93
CA ALA A 16 -12.71 29.97 1.76
C ALA A 16 -13.15 29.28 3.06
N THR A 17 -14.46 29.17 3.27
CA THR A 17 -15.02 28.12 4.11
C THR A 17 -14.83 26.82 3.34
N CYS A 18 -13.66 26.19 3.51
CA CYS A 18 -13.56 24.75 3.30
C CYS A 18 -14.69 24.13 4.12
N GLY A 19 -15.68 23.60 3.40
CA GLY A 19 -16.84 22.98 3.98
C GLY A 19 -16.40 21.88 4.91
N VAL A 20 -16.54 22.14 6.21
CA VAL A 20 -16.91 21.12 7.19
C VAL A 20 -18.32 20.69 6.79
N GLN A 21 -18.40 19.89 5.73
CA GLN A 21 -19.63 19.22 5.35
C GLN A 21 -19.80 18.05 6.32
N ALA A 22 -20.46 18.38 7.42
CA ALA A 22 -21.49 17.56 8.04
C ALA A 22 -21.13 16.07 8.17
N ALA A 23 -20.45 15.73 9.27
CA ALA A 23 -20.65 14.48 9.98
C ALA A 23 -22.13 14.41 10.42
N LYS A 24 -23.02 14.08 9.49
CA LYS A 24 -24.40 13.70 9.78
C LYS A 24 -24.41 12.20 9.97
N ASP A 25 -24.75 11.82 11.20
CA ASP A 25 -25.12 10.46 11.60
C ASP A 25 -23.99 9.42 11.46
N ASP A 26 -22.93 9.58 12.25
CA ASP A 26 -22.17 8.41 12.74
C ASP A 26 -23.14 7.59 13.62
N GLU A 27 -23.95 6.74 12.99
CA GLU A 27 -24.62 5.63 13.66
C GLU A 27 -23.53 4.90 14.45
N LYS A 28 -23.61 4.97 15.79
CA LYS A 28 -22.55 4.48 16.67
C LYS A 28 -22.46 2.97 16.53
N LEU A 29 -21.61 2.52 15.62
CA LEU A 29 -21.37 1.11 15.37
C LEU A 29 -20.96 0.43 16.68
N PRO A 30 -21.50 -0.77 16.97
CA PRO A 30 -21.17 -1.48 18.20
C PRO A 30 -19.68 -1.82 18.26
N ALA A 31 -19.16 -2.02 19.47
CA ALA A 31 -17.77 -2.45 19.64
C ALA A 31 -17.57 -3.85 19.03
N ILE A 32 -16.44 -4.05 18.36
CA ILE A 32 -16.07 -5.34 17.78
C ILE A 32 -15.99 -6.39 18.90
N PRO A 33 -16.63 -7.57 18.76
CA PRO A 33 -16.55 -8.64 19.74
C PRO A 33 -15.11 -9.09 20.05
N GLY A 34 -14.91 -9.73 21.20
CA GLY A 34 -13.64 -10.37 21.55
C GLY A 34 -13.40 -11.67 20.76
N ASP A 35 -12.18 -12.20 20.85
CA ASP A 35 -11.81 -13.45 20.17
C ASP A 35 -12.72 -14.61 20.62
N GLY A 36 -13.18 -15.41 19.65
CA GLY A 36 -14.10 -16.54 19.88
C GLY A 36 -15.57 -16.15 20.03
N LYS A 37 -15.93 -14.87 19.89
CA LYS A 37 -17.33 -14.37 19.94
C LYS A 37 -17.77 -13.77 18.60
N GLY A 38 -17.49 -14.46 17.49
CA GLY A 38 -17.76 -13.96 16.13
C GLY A 38 -16.56 -13.28 15.46
N ARG A 39 -15.45 -13.13 16.20
CA ARG A 39 -14.16 -12.64 15.71
C ARG A 39 -13.06 -13.65 15.97
N TYR A 40 -12.16 -13.79 15.01
CA TYR A 40 -10.92 -14.53 15.15
C TYR A 40 -9.71 -13.61 15.23
N GLY A 41 -8.63 -14.11 15.82
CA GLY A 41 -7.35 -13.42 15.92
C GLY A 41 -6.22 -14.25 15.32
N VAL A 42 -5.00 -13.75 15.42
CA VAL A 42 -3.80 -14.44 14.92
C VAL A 42 -3.65 -15.85 15.51
N TYR A 43 -3.99 -16.01 16.80
CA TYR A 43 -3.85 -17.29 17.51
C TYR A 43 -4.97 -18.30 17.19
N THR A 44 -6.12 -17.82 16.70
CA THR A 44 -7.30 -18.63 16.37
C THR A 44 -7.56 -18.68 14.86
N PHE A 45 -6.55 -18.37 14.04
CA PHE A 45 -6.67 -18.36 12.58
C PHE A 45 -7.02 -19.75 12.00
N ALA A 46 -6.51 -20.83 12.61
CA ALA A 46 -6.88 -22.18 12.20
C ALA A 46 -8.38 -22.45 12.38
N ASP A 47 -8.96 -21.96 13.49
CA ASP A 47 -10.40 -22.05 13.75
C ASP A 47 -11.19 -21.18 12.76
N ALA A 48 -10.67 -19.99 12.43
CA ALA A 48 -11.24 -19.12 11.42
C ALA A 48 -11.33 -19.82 10.05
N LYS A 49 -10.26 -20.52 9.63
CA LYS A 49 -10.23 -21.30 8.39
C LYS A 49 -11.25 -22.44 8.42
N ALA A 50 -11.32 -23.17 9.53
CA ALA A 50 -12.28 -24.26 9.69
C ALA A 50 -13.73 -23.74 9.61
N GLU A 51 -14.04 -22.61 10.27
CA GLU A 51 -15.36 -22.00 10.18
C GLU A 51 -15.66 -21.49 8.77
N ALA A 52 -14.74 -20.77 8.14
CA ALA A 52 -14.89 -20.23 6.80
C ALA A 52 -15.17 -21.33 5.77
N THR A 53 -14.43 -22.44 5.86
CA THR A 53 -14.66 -23.63 5.02
C THR A 53 -16.03 -24.26 5.29
N LYS A 54 -16.40 -24.43 6.56
CA LYS A 54 -17.70 -24.98 6.96
C LYS A 54 -18.87 -24.11 6.47
N ARG A 55 -18.73 -22.79 6.52
CA ARG A 55 -19.75 -21.82 6.11
C ARG A 55 -19.68 -21.47 4.62
N LYS A 56 -18.66 -21.95 3.90
CA LYS A 56 -18.34 -21.59 2.51
C LYS A 56 -18.21 -20.07 2.31
N LYS A 57 -17.69 -19.38 3.32
CA LYS A 57 -17.48 -17.93 3.29
C LYS A 57 -16.01 -17.60 3.11
N PRO A 58 -15.68 -16.47 2.45
CA PRO A 58 -14.31 -15.97 2.42
C PRO A 58 -13.83 -15.58 3.82
N ILE A 59 -12.52 -15.41 3.96
CA ILE A 59 -11.88 -14.94 5.20
C ILE A 59 -11.46 -13.49 4.99
N ALA A 60 -11.99 -12.56 5.79
CA ALA A 60 -11.59 -11.16 5.77
C ALA A 60 -10.64 -10.87 6.93
N MET A 61 -9.42 -10.47 6.60
CA MET A 61 -8.36 -10.12 7.55
C MET A 61 -8.20 -8.59 7.60
N ILE A 62 -8.41 -8.00 8.77
CA ILE A 62 -8.16 -6.57 9.01
C ILE A 62 -6.92 -6.42 9.89
N VAL A 63 -5.88 -5.77 9.36
CA VAL A 63 -4.72 -5.38 10.15
C VAL A 63 -4.91 -3.96 10.65
N GLN A 64 -4.81 -3.77 11.97
CA GLN A 64 -5.01 -2.50 12.64
C GLN A 64 -3.82 -2.14 13.55
N ASN A 65 -3.66 -0.86 13.82
CA ASN A 65 -2.75 -0.38 14.86
C ASN A 65 -3.51 -0.30 16.20
N ASP A 66 -3.21 -1.18 17.15
CA ASP A 66 -3.90 -1.19 18.46
C ASP A 66 -3.54 0.02 19.34
N ARG A 67 -2.47 0.74 18.98
CA ARG A 67 -2.02 1.95 19.67
C ARG A 67 -2.54 3.24 19.04
N THR A 68 -3.30 3.16 17.96
CA THR A 68 -3.83 4.38 17.34
C THR A 68 -4.86 5.01 18.27
N GLU A 69 -4.72 6.31 18.51
CA GLU A 69 -5.73 7.11 19.20
C GLU A 69 -6.61 7.89 18.22
N GLU A 70 -6.30 7.81 16.92
CA GLU A 70 -7.03 8.53 15.89
C GLU A 70 -8.44 7.96 15.73
N ALA A 71 -9.45 8.78 16.03
CA ALA A 71 -10.85 8.39 15.94
C ALA A 71 -11.25 7.97 14.53
N ALA A 72 -10.66 8.59 13.50
CA ALA A 72 -10.92 8.28 12.11
C ALA A 72 -10.50 6.84 11.76
N GLU A 73 -9.31 6.41 12.19
CA GLU A 73 -8.84 5.03 11.97
C GLU A 73 -9.73 4.01 12.71
N LYS A 74 -10.08 4.29 13.97
CA LYS A 74 -10.97 3.42 14.76
C LYS A 74 -12.34 3.28 14.12
N ASN A 75 -12.92 4.38 13.63
CA ASN A 75 -14.21 4.38 12.96
C ASN A 75 -14.15 3.63 11.63
N ALA A 76 -13.07 3.77 10.86
CA ALA A 76 -12.92 3.06 9.60
C ALA A 76 -12.78 1.54 9.80
N ILE A 77 -12.07 1.11 10.85
CA ILE A 77 -11.98 -0.31 11.24
C ILE A 77 -13.36 -0.86 11.63
N LEU A 78 -14.14 -0.11 12.42
CA LEU A 78 -15.50 -0.49 12.77
C LEU A 78 -16.39 -0.63 11.53
N LYS A 79 -16.35 0.36 10.62
CA LYS A 79 -17.09 0.33 9.36
C LYS A 79 -16.71 -0.87 8.50
N ALA A 80 -15.41 -1.15 8.36
CA ALA A 80 -14.91 -2.31 7.62
C ALA A 80 -15.36 -3.63 8.25
N TYR A 81 -15.28 -3.76 9.58
CA TYR A 81 -15.69 -4.97 10.29
C TYR A 81 -17.18 -5.26 10.09
N TRP A 82 -18.05 -4.32 10.47
CA TRP A 82 -19.50 -4.52 10.43
C TRP A 82 -20.05 -4.55 9.01
N GLY A 83 -19.40 -3.87 8.07
CA GLY A 83 -19.75 -3.90 6.65
C GLY A 83 -19.51 -5.26 5.98
N ILE A 84 -18.61 -6.09 6.53
CA ILE A 84 -18.16 -7.34 5.89
C ILE A 84 -18.49 -8.59 6.71
N GLU A 85 -18.68 -8.50 8.02
CA GLU A 85 -18.87 -9.65 8.92
C GLU A 85 -20.02 -10.59 8.50
N LYS A 86 -21.05 -10.07 7.83
CA LYS A 86 -22.14 -10.90 7.33
C LYS A 86 -21.73 -11.76 6.14
N ASP A 87 -20.74 -11.36 5.37
CA ASP A 87 -20.34 -11.99 4.10
C ASP A 87 -19.02 -12.78 4.23
N ALA A 88 -18.23 -12.52 5.28
CA ALA A 88 -16.95 -13.19 5.51
C ALA A 88 -16.75 -13.66 6.96
N THR A 89 -15.84 -14.59 7.17
CA THR A 89 -15.29 -14.89 8.49
C THR A 89 -14.21 -13.87 8.85
N MET A 90 -14.40 -13.14 9.95
CA MET A 90 -13.55 -12.00 10.32
C MET A 90 -12.34 -12.42 11.15
N VAL A 91 -11.16 -11.99 10.73
CA VAL A 91 -9.88 -12.14 11.44
C VAL A 91 -9.30 -10.75 11.70
N MET A 92 -9.18 -10.37 12.97
CA MET A 92 -8.54 -9.12 13.37
C MET A 92 -7.08 -9.37 13.74
N VAL A 93 -6.19 -8.58 13.15
CA VAL A 93 -4.75 -8.65 13.37
C VAL A 93 -4.29 -7.30 13.91
N THR A 94 -3.63 -7.32 15.06
CA THR A 94 -2.95 -6.11 15.55
C THR A 94 -1.55 -6.06 14.94
N SER A 95 -1.07 -4.88 14.59
CA SER A 95 0.22 -4.66 13.93
C SER A 95 1.38 -5.30 14.71
N ARG A 96 1.33 -5.24 16.05
CA ARG A 96 2.31 -5.88 16.94
C ARG A 96 2.37 -7.41 16.79
N LEU A 97 1.27 -8.04 16.39
CA LEU A 97 1.17 -9.49 16.21
C LEU A 97 1.52 -9.95 14.78
N MET A 98 1.96 -9.05 13.90
CA MET A 98 2.35 -9.42 12.53
C MET A 98 3.58 -10.31 12.48
N VAL A 99 4.41 -10.34 13.52
CA VAL A 99 5.55 -11.26 13.61
C VAL A 99 5.05 -12.69 13.84
N GLU A 100 4.12 -12.86 14.77
CA GLU A 100 3.47 -14.12 15.10
C GLU A 100 2.53 -14.60 13.98
N ALA A 101 1.96 -13.66 13.22
CA ALA A 101 1.20 -13.99 12.02
C ALA A 101 2.05 -14.76 11.00
N LYS A 102 3.36 -14.49 10.90
CA LYS A 102 4.24 -15.18 9.94
C LYS A 102 4.30 -16.69 10.13
N SER A 103 4.16 -17.19 11.36
CA SER A 103 4.18 -18.62 11.66
C SER A 103 2.80 -19.27 11.68
N ARG A 104 1.73 -18.48 11.56
CA ARG A 104 0.34 -18.95 11.73
C ARG A 104 -0.53 -18.78 10.49
N PHE A 105 -0.27 -17.74 9.71
CA PHE A 105 -0.98 -17.47 8.47
C PHE A 105 -0.39 -18.30 7.34
N THR A 106 -1.18 -18.50 6.29
CA THR A 106 -0.65 -19.08 5.06
C THR A 106 0.32 -18.09 4.39
N PRO A 107 1.33 -18.60 3.64
CA PRO A 107 2.23 -17.74 2.87
C PRO A 107 1.48 -16.75 1.97
N GLU A 108 0.40 -17.19 1.32
CA GLU A 108 -0.42 -16.40 0.40
C GLU A 108 -1.16 -15.28 1.13
N SER A 109 -1.65 -15.54 2.35
CA SER A 109 -2.26 -14.49 3.19
C SER A 109 -1.24 -13.43 3.60
N LEU A 110 -0.01 -13.83 3.93
CA LEU A 110 1.06 -12.91 4.30
C LEU A 110 1.54 -12.08 3.12
N GLU A 111 1.62 -12.68 1.94
CA GLU A 111 1.92 -11.99 0.68
C GLU A 111 0.85 -10.95 0.36
N ALA A 112 -0.43 -11.32 0.45
CA ALA A 112 -1.54 -10.40 0.24
C ALA A 112 -1.53 -9.22 1.22
N LEU A 113 -1.28 -9.48 2.51
CA LEU A 113 -1.18 -8.45 3.56
C LEU A 113 0.04 -7.51 3.40
N SER A 114 1.07 -7.99 2.71
CA SER A 114 2.30 -7.25 2.44
C SER A 114 2.36 -6.70 1.01
N SER A 115 1.33 -6.94 0.20
CA SER A 115 1.28 -6.53 -1.21
C SER A 115 1.33 -5.01 -1.35
N ALA A 116 1.77 -4.53 -2.52
CA ALA A 116 1.78 -3.11 -2.82
C ALA A 116 0.35 -2.52 -2.78
N GLU A 117 -0.64 -3.32 -3.19
CA GLU A 117 -2.07 -2.99 -3.21
C GLU A 117 -2.63 -2.77 -1.80
N ALA A 118 -2.17 -3.55 -0.81
CA ALA A 118 -2.53 -3.34 0.59
C ALA A 118 -1.89 -2.07 1.18
N GLY A 119 -0.81 -1.59 0.55
CA GLY A 119 -0.05 -0.44 1.01
C GLY A 119 0.71 -0.70 2.31
N LYS A 120 1.39 0.34 2.80
CA LYS A 120 2.17 0.28 4.06
C LYS A 120 1.42 0.88 5.24
N ALA A 121 0.45 1.76 5.00
CA ALA A 121 -0.37 2.36 6.05
C ALA A 121 -1.31 1.31 6.67
N LEU A 122 -1.82 1.62 7.85
CA LEU A 122 -2.88 0.88 8.53
C LEU A 122 -4.12 1.79 8.60
N PRO A 123 -5.35 1.25 8.67
CA PRO A 123 -5.68 -0.18 8.59
C PRO A 123 -5.47 -0.78 7.19
N ARG A 124 -5.39 -2.11 7.09
CA ARG A 124 -5.41 -2.85 5.83
C ARG A 124 -6.47 -3.92 5.89
N LEU A 125 -7.11 -4.20 4.75
CA LEU A 125 -8.12 -5.25 4.63
C LEU A 125 -7.73 -6.15 3.46
N VAL A 126 -7.62 -7.44 3.74
CA VAL A 126 -7.41 -8.47 2.72
C VAL A 126 -8.51 -9.50 2.88
N VAL A 127 -9.13 -9.88 1.77
CA VAL A 127 -10.11 -10.95 1.73
C VAL A 127 -9.53 -12.09 0.92
N MET A 128 -9.49 -13.26 1.54
CA MET A 128 -9.05 -14.51 0.93
C MET A 128 -10.26 -15.43 0.73
N ASN A 129 -10.10 -16.46 -0.07
CA ASN A 129 -11.06 -17.55 -0.14
C ASN A 129 -11.13 -18.34 1.19
N SER A 130 -12.10 -19.25 1.29
CA SER A 130 -12.42 -19.97 2.54
C SER A 130 -11.28 -20.80 3.15
N ASP A 131 -10.28 -21.17 2.36
CA ASP A 131 -9.10 -21.93 2.81
C ASP A 131 -7.83 -21.05 2.94
N ALA A 132 -7.97 -19.74 2.74
CA ALA A 132 -6.90 -18.75 2.78
C ALA A 132 -5.75 -18.98 1.79
N THR A 133 -6.00 -19.57 0.63
CA THR A 133 -4.97 -19.82 -0.40
C THR A 133 -5.03 -18.85 -1.57
N VAL A 134 -6.19 -18.23 -1.84
CA VAL A 134 -6.38 -17.32 -2.96
C VAL A 134 -6.85 -15.95 -2.48
N PRO A 135 -6.12 -14.86 -2.79
CA PRO A 135 -6.60 -13.51 -2.55
C PRO A 135 -7.78 -13.18 -3.47
N LEU A 136 -8.87 -12.72 -2.86
CA LEU A 136 -10.10 -12.32 -3.55
C LEU A 136 -10.22 -10.80 -3.62
N GLY A 137 -9.75 -10.10 -2.58
CA GLY A 137 -9.90 -8.64 -2.42
C GLY A 137 -8.79 -8.05 -1.56
N VAL A 138 -8.40 -6.81 -1.86
CA VAL A 138 -7.48 -6.02 -1.02
C VAL A 138 -7.98 -4.58 -0.99
N MET A 139 -7.95 -3.95 0.19
CA MET A 139 -8.15 -2.52 0.37
C MET A 139 -7.02 -1.92 1.21
N SER A 140 -6.47 -0.81 0.71
CA SER A 140 -5.48 0.00 1.42
C SER A 140 -6.13 0.86 2.51
N ALA A 141 -5.31 1.45 3.38
CA ALA A 141 -5.80 2.40 4.40
C ALA A 141 -6.62 3.54 3.76
N GLU A 142 -6.12 4.15 2.68
CA GLU A 142 -6.81 5.25 1.98
C GLU A 142 -8.20 4.81 1.50
N GLN A 143 -8.30 3.62 0.91
CA GLN A 143 -9.58 3.08 0.44
C GLN A 143 -10.53 2.76 1.60
N ILE A 144 -10.02 2.21 2.71
CA ILE A 144 -10.81 1.88 3.90
C ILE A 144 -11.35 3.15 4.56
N MET A 145 -10.51 4.19 4.69
CA MET A 145 -10.88 5.45 5.31
C MET A 145 -11.87 6.25 4.46
N ALA A 146 -11.80 6.13 3.13
CA ALA A 146 -12.71 6.79 2.19
C ALA A 146 -14.02 6.01 1.95
N ALA A 147 -14.07 4.71 2.27
CA ALA A 147 -15.22 3.87 2.04
C ALA A 147 -16.35 4.12 3.06
N ASP A 148 -17.58 4.19 2.55
CA ASP A 148 -18.78 4.17 3.37
C ASP A 148 -19.28 2.72 3.60
N GLU A 149 -20.32 2.56 4.40
CA GLU A 149 -20.90 1.24 4.69
C GLU A 149 -21.39 0.53 3.43
N LYS A 150 -21.89 1.28 2.44
CA LYS A 150 -22.36 0.71 1.18
C LYS A 150 -21.20 0.13 0.37
N ALA A 151 -20.08 0.85 0.29
CA ALA A 151 -18.87 0.38 -0.37
C ALA A 151 -18.34 -0.91 0.26
N PHE A 152 -18.36 -1.03 1.60
CA PHE A 152 -17.96 -2.27 2.28
C PHE A 152 -18.91 -3.44 2.02
N LYS A 153 -20.23 -3.20 1.98
CA LYS A 153 -21.21 -4.24 1.63
C LYS A 153 -21.06 -4.70 0.18
N GLU A 154 -20.88 -3.78 -0.75
CA GLU A 154 -20.64 -4.11 -2.17
C GLU A 154 -19.33 -4.88 -2.34
N PHE A 155 -18.29 -4.47 -1.63
CA PHE A 155 -17.02 -5.19 -1.59
C PHE A 155 -17.19 -6.60 -1.01
N GLY A 156 -17.82 -6.74 0.17
CA GLY A 156 -18.09 -8.02 0.83
C GLY A 156 -18.85 -9.00 -0.06
N LYS A 157 -19.95 -8.55 -0.66
CA LYS A 157 -20.73 -9.35 -1.62
C LYS A 157 -19.91 -9.77 -2.83
N LYS A 158 -19.12 -8.87 -3.41
CA LYS A 158 -18.23 -9.20 -4.54
C LYS A 158 -17.21 -10.28 -4.16
N MET A 159 -16.70 -10.24 -2.93
CA MET A 159 -15.77 -11.26 -2.44
C MET A 159 -16.45 -12.59 -2.15
N GLU A 160 -17.68 -12.59 -1.61
CA GLU A 160 -18.48 -13.80 -1.44
C GLU A 160 -18.75 -14.47 -2.79
N ASP A 161 -19.12 -13.69 -3.81
CA ASP A 161 -19.33 -14.20 -5.17
C ASP A 161 -18.02 -14.73 -5.80
N ALA A 162 -16.90 -14.01 -5.62
CA ALA A 162 -15.59 -14.48 -6.06
C ALA A 162 -15.16 -15.78 -5.35
N ASN A 163 -15.54 -15.97 -4.09
CA ASN A 163 -15.25 -17.19 -3.32
C ASN A 163 -15.94 -18.44 -3.89
N LYS A 164 -17.00 -18.28 -4.68
CA LYS A 164 -17.66 -19.42 -5.37
C LYS A 164 -16.81 -19.97 -6.51
N ASN A 165 -15.90 -19.15 -7.07
CA ASN A 165 -14.94 -19.56 -8.09
C ASN A 165 -13.59 -18.85 -7.87
N PRO A 166 -12.82 -19.26 -6.85
CA PRO A 166 -11.61 -18.55 -6.45
C PRO A 166 -10.53 -18.58 -7.54
N SER A 167 -10.49 -19.63 -8.36
CA SER A 167 -9.56 -19.73 -9.51
C SER A 167 -9.83 -18.69 -10.60
N GLY A 168 -11.02 -18.07 -10.61
CA GLY A 168 -11.35 -16.95 -11.48
C GLY A 168 -10.93 -15.58 -10.92
N SER A 169 -10.37 -15.53 -9.70
CA SER A 169 -9.88 -14.28 -9.11
C SER A 169 -8.78 -13.69 -9.97
N LYS A 170 -8.98 -12.44 -10.41
CA LYS A 170 -8.02 -11.70 -11.25
C LYS A 170 -7.10 -10.80 -10.43
N ILE A 171 -7.12 -10.91 -9.11
CA ILE A 171 -6.25 -10.09 -8.27
C ILE A 171 -4.82 -10.53 -8.48
N THR A 172 -4.06 -9.68 -9.17
CA THR A 172 -2.62 -9.80 -9.26
C THR A 172 -2.05 -9.01 -8.09
N LEU A 173 -1.42 -9.71 -7.15
CA LEU A 173 -0.70 -9.06 -6.06
C LEU A 173 0.69 -8.69 -6.56
N THR A 174 1.10 -7.45 -6.31
CA THR A 174 2.47 -7.03 -6.58
C THR A 174 3.27 -7.21 -5.30
N PRO A 175 4.27 -8.12 -5.26
CA PRO A 175 5.12 -8.26 -4.07
C PRO A 175 5.84 -6.94 -3.79
N THR A 176 5.87 -6.49 -2.54
CA THR A 176 6.69 -5.35 -2.11
C THR A 176 8.17 -5.72 -2.18
N GLY A 177 8.75 -5.63 -3.38
CA GLY A 177 10.14 -6.01 -3.66
C GLY A 177 10.35 -6.72 -4.99
N ALA A 178 9.30 -7.03 -5.74
CA ALA A 178 9.47 -7.45 -7.12
C ALA A 178 10.06 -6.29 -7.93
N LYS A 179 11.33 -6.42 -8.33
CA LYS A 179 11.91 -5.62 -9.42
C LYS A 179 10.92 -5.67 -10.58
N PRO A 180 10.46 -4.53 -11.14
CA PRO A 180 9.52 -4.54 -12.25
C PRO A 180 10.03 -5.49 -13.33
N ALA A 181 9.23 -6.50 -13.68
CA ALA A 181 9.49 -7.28 -14.87
C ALA A 181 9.45 -6.28 -16.04
N ALA A 182 10.58 -6.12 -16.71
CA ALA A 182 10.69 -5.28 -17.88
C ALA A 182 9.57 -5.67 -18.86
N PRO A 183 8.82 -4.72 -19.45
CA PRO A 183 7.78 -5.05 -20.39
C PRO A 183 8.39 -5.82 -21.55
N ALA A 184 7.86 -7.03 -21.80
CA ALA A 184 8.22 -7.83 -22.96
C ALA A 184 7.94 -6.99 -24.21
N THR A 185 9.01 -6.47 -24.80
CA THR A 185 8.93 -5.63 -26.00
C THR A 185 8.64 -6.56 -27.18
N PRO A 186 7.64 -6.28 -28.04
CA PRO A 186 7.47 -6.99 -29.29
C PRO A 186 8.74 -6.85 -30.13
N ALA A 187 9.24 -7.96 -30.64
CA ALA A 187 10.41 -7.97 -31.51
C ALA A 187 10.15 -7.11 -32.77
N ALA A 188 10.92 -6.04 -32.92
CA ALA A 188 11.06 -5.29 -34.16
C ALA A 188 12.52 -4.84 -34.33
N THR A 189 13.23 -5.59 -35.19
CA THR A 189 14.36 -5.25 -36.06
C THR A 189 15.09 -3.90 -35.92
N ALA A 190 16.37 -4.02 -35.48
CA ALA A 190 17.62 -3.38 -35.96
C ALA A 190 17.80 -1.84 -35.96
N PRO A 191 19.03 -1.31 -36.16
CA PRO A 191 20.25 -1.44 -35.34
C PRO A 191 20.75 -0.05 -34.87
N GLY A 192 21.12 0.12 -33.60
CA GLY A 192 21.60 1.41 -33.11
C GLY A 192 22.40 1.33 -31.81
N ALA A 193 23.70 1.62 -31.92
CA ALA A 193 24.70 1.98 -30.90
C ALA A 193 24.74 1.19 -29.57
N ALA A 194 25.85 0.46 -29.38
CA ALA A 194 26.20 -0.19 -28.12
C ALA A 194 26.20 0.80 -26.93
N PRO A 195 25.47 0.52 -25.83
CA PRO A 195 25.65 1.28 -24.59
C PRO A 195 27.00 0.92 -23.97
N ALA A 196 27.73 1.93 -23.55
CA ALA A 196 28.94 1.78 -22.75
C ALA A 196 28.65 0.91 -21.52
N GLY A 197 29.52 -0.06 -21.24
CA GLY A 197 29.39 -0.97 -20.11
C GLY A 197 29.36 -0.24 -18.74
N PRO A 198 29.00 -0.95 -17.66
CA PRO A 198 28.87 -0.37 -16.33
C PRO A 198 30.19 0.29 -15.88
N VAL A 199 30.11 1.54 -15.43
CA VAL A 199 31.25 2.28 -14.85
C VAL A 199 31.28 1.99 -13.36
N ALA A 200 32.28 1.25 -12.90
CA ALA A 200 32.55 1.06 -11.47
C ALA A 200 33.18 2.32 -10.87
N ILE A 201 32.75 2.73 -9.69
CA ILE A 201 33.30 3.91 -9.01
C ILE A 201 34.63 3.55 -8.36
N LYS A 202 35.68 4.33 -8.64
CA LYS A 202 36.98 4.23 -7.95
C LYS A 202 36.82 4.84 -6.56
N ASP A 203 37.26 4.11 -5.52
CA ASP A 203 37.18 4.53 -4.11
C ASP A 203 35.76 4.82 -3.58
N PRO A 204 34.86 3.82 -3.57
CA PRO A 204 33.48 3.98 -3.14
C PRO A 204 33.42 4.35 -1.64
N LYS A 205 32.98 5.59 -1.35
CA LYS A 205 32.85 6.12 0.02
C LYS A 205 31.39 6.25 0.44
N ALA A 206 31.10 5.95 1.70
CA ALA A 206 29.78 6.20 2.28
C ALA A 206 29.56 7.72 2.38
N GLU A 207 28.56 8.21 1.64
CA GLU A 207 28.14 9.61 1.64
C GLU A 207 26.64 9.69 1.96
N SER A 208 26.15 10.87 2.31
CA SER A 208 24.72 11.10 2.54
C SER A 208 24.06 11.46 1.21
N TRP A 209 23.13 10.63 0.76
CA TRP A 209 22.41 10.80 -0.50
C TRP A 209 20.96 11.19 -0.22
N THR A 210 20.43 12.17 -0.96
CA THR A 210 19.08 12.68 -0.75
C THR A 210 18.20 12.29 -1.93
N ASN A 211 17.08 11.62 -1.65
CA ASN A 211 16.09 11.27 -2.67
C ASN A 211 15.23 12.49 -3.07
N ALA A 212 14.43 12.37 -4.13
CA ALA A 212 13.54 13.43 -4.58
C ALA A 212 12.47 13.84 -3.54
N GLU A 213 12.20 13.00 -2.55
CA GLU A 213 11.29 13.27 -1.43
C GLU A 213 11.98 14.02 -0.27
N GLY A 214 13.25 14.41 -0.41
CA GLY A 214 14.01 15.15 0.60
C GLY A 214 14.55 14.30 1.75
N ARG A 215 14.45 12.97 1.68
CA ARG A 215 14.99 12.06 2.70
C ARG A 215 16.46 11.77 2.42
N ALA A 216 17.30 12.05 3.42
CA ALA A 216 18.72 11.73 3.41
C ALA A 216 18.95 10.29 3.91
N VAL A 217 19.77 9.53 3.20
CA VAL A 217 20.15 8.15 3.54
C VAL A 217 21.64 7.99 3.31
N GLN A 218 22.36 7.40 4.28
CA GLN A 218 23.77 7.06 4.08
C GLN A 218 23.92 5.82 3.21
N MET A 219 24.62 5.98 2.10
CA MET A 219 24.92 4.89 1.18
C MET A 219 26.21 5.16 0.39
N THR A 220 26.77 4.10 -0.16
CA THR A 220 28.03 4.12 -0.90
C THR A 220 27.74 3.85 -2.37
N LEU A 221 28.09 4.75 -3.28
CA LEU A 221 27.90 4.51 -4.71
C LEU A 221 28.96 3.52 -5.21
N VAL A 222 28.54 2.41 -5.82
CA VAL A 222 29.44 1.31 -6.25
C VAL A 222 29.61 1.28 -7.76
N SER A 223 28.53 1.46 -8.52
CA SER A 223 28.59 1.45 -9.98
C SER A 223 27.44 2.22 -10.62
N VAL A 224 27.65 2.76 -11.82
CA VAL A 224 26.62 3.42 -12.62
C VAL A 224 26.54 2.77 -14.00
N ASN A 225 25.33 2.42 -14.41
CA ASN A 225 25.03 1.84 -15.71
C ASN A 225 23.93 2.67 -16.38
N GLY A 226 24.35 3.63 -17.20
CA GLY A 226 23.43 4.58 -17.83
C GLY A 226 22.68 5.42 -16.79
N THR A 227 21.37 5.21 -16.69
CA THR A 227 20.47 5.94 -15.78
C THR A 227 20.32 5.27 -14.40
N GLU A 228 20.87 4.07 -14.20
CA GLU A 228 20.78 3.32 -12.95
C GLU A 228 22.11 3.36 -12.18
N ALA A 229 22.05 3.71 -10.89
CA ALA A 229 23.17 3.74 -9.98
C ALA A 229 22.98 2.67 -8.89
N THR A 230 23.98 1.81 -8.70
CA THR A 230 23.99 0.81 -7.63
C THR A 230 24.64 1.38 -6.39
N PHE A 231 23.86 1.45 -5.31
CA PHE A 231 24.32 1.91 -4.01
C PHE A 231 24.44 0.74 -3.04
N LYS A 232 25.39 0.81 -2.12
CA LYS A 232 25.55 -0.14 -1.02
C LYS A 232 25.25 0.56 0.30
N LEU A 233 24.29 0.01 1.04
CA LEU A 233 23.86 0.48 2.36
C LEU A 233 24.87 0.08 3.43
N ALA A 234 24.78 0.70 4.62
CA ALA A 234 25.62 0.39 5.77
C ALA A 234 25.48 -1.06 6.26
N ASP A 235 24.32 -1.68 6.03
CA ASP A 235 24.06 -3.10 6.33
C ASP A 235 24.67 -4.07 5.29
N GLY A 236 25.39 -3.55 4.30
CA GLY A 236 26.05 -4.32 3.25
C GLY A 236 25.16 -4.68 2.06
N ARG A 237 23.86 -4.38 2.10
CA ARG A 237 22.94 -4.65 0.98
C ARG A 237 23.16 -3.68 -0.17
N SER A 238 23.06 -4.19 -1.39
CA SER A 238 23.13 -3.37 -2.61
C SER A 238 21.72 -3.07 -3.10
N LEU A 239 21.48 -1.80 -3.46
CA LEU A 239 20.22 -1.28 -3.95
C LEU A 239 20.46 -0.55 -5.28
N PRO A 240 19.92 -1.05 -6.41
CA PRO A 240 19.87 -0.27 -7.63
C PRO A 240 18.85 0.86 -7.48
N LEU A 241 19.26 2.08 -7.80
CA LEU A 241 18.43 3.27 -7.72
C LEU A 241 18.59 4.12 -8.99
N ASP A 242 17.46 4.52 -9.55
CA ASP A 242 17.42 5.41 -10.70
C ASP A 242 17.92 6.80 -10.31
N VAL A 243 18.93 7.29 -11.02
CA VAL A 243 19.54 8.61 -10.77
C VAL A 243 18.48 9.71 -10.93
N SER A 244 17.45 9.51 -11.75
CA SER A 244 16.33 10.44 -11.94
C SER A 244 15.54 10.70 -10.64
N LYS A 245 15.53 9.73 -9.71
CA LYS A 245 14.82 9.80 -8.43
C LYS A 245 15.66 10.37 -7.29
N LEU A 246 16.91 10.73 -7.57
CA LEU A 246 17.75 11.48 -6.64
C LEU A 246 17.39 12.97 -6.70
N SER A 247 17.69 13.70 -5.64
CA SER A 247 17.72 15.15 -5.67
C SER A 247 18.76 15.66 -6.68
N ASP A 248 18.61 16.86 -7.21
CA ASP A 248 19.54 17.39 -8.22
C ASP A 248 20.98 17.54 -7.70
N ALA A 249 21.13 17.84 -6.40
CA ALA A 249 22.43 17.84 -5.73
C ALA A 249 23.08 16.44 -5.75
N SER A 250 22.30 15.39 -5.49
CA SER A 250 22.76 14.01 -5.55
C SER A 250 23.01 13.54 -6.98
N LYS A 251 22.22 13.96 -7.97
CA LYS A 251 22.48 13.68 -9.39
C LYS A 251 23.84 14.20 -9.85
N LYS A 252 24.11 15.48 -9.56
CA LYS A 252 25.40 16.11 -9.87
C LYS A 252 26.56 15.37 -9.21
N ARG A 253 26.38 14.88 -7.98
CA ARG A 253 27.39 14.10 -7.27
C ARG A 253 27.67 12.74 -7.94
N VAL A 254 26.63 12.04 -8.44
CA VAL A 254 26.81 10.82 -9.24
C VAL A 254 27.64 11.12 -10.49
N GLU A 255 27.33 12.19 -11.21
CA GLU A 255 28.06 12.59 -12.43
C GLU A 255 29.53 12.90 -12.14
N GLU A 256 29.83 13.63 -11.06
CA GLU A 256 31.20 13.90 -10.60
C GLU A 256 31.98 12.61 -10.29
N LEU A 257 31.37 11.66 -9.57
CA LEU A 257 32.01 10.39 -9.22
C LEU A 257 32.23 9.50 -10.45
N VAL A 258 31.28 9.49 -11.40
CA VAL A 258 31.43 8.79 -12.67
C VAL A 258 32.53 9.42 -13.52
N ALA A 259 32.59 10.75 -13.60
CA ALA A 259 33.64 11.46 -14.31
C ALA A 259 35.03 11.23 -13.70
N ALA A 260 35.12 11.16 -12.37
CA ALA A 260 36.36 10.85 -11.65
C ALA A 260 36.79 9.37 -11.76
N SER A 261 35.85 8.47 -12.10
CA SER A 261 36.10 7.02 -12.17
C SER A 261 36.42 6.51 -13.58
N LYS A 262 36.08 7.29 -14.62
CA LYS A 262 36.58 7.07 -15.99
C LYS A 262 38.10 7.27 -16.03
#